data_AF-A0A934V9U7-F1
#
_entry.id   AF-A0A934V9U7-F1
#
_cell.length_a   1.000
_cell.length_b   1.000
_cell.length_c   1.000
_cell.angle_alpha   90.00
_cell.angle_beta   90.00
_cell.angle_gamma   90.00
#
_symmetry.space_group_name_H-M   'P 1'
#
loop_
_entity.id
_entity.type
_entity.pdbx_description
1 polymer ?
#
loop_
_entity_poly.entity_id
_entity_poly.type
_entity_poly.pdbx_seq_one_letter_code
_entity_poly.pdbx_strand_id
1 'polypeptide(L)'
;MVDHFFAARISGYATWLFMVLCLGGAALYRLRVGGVPRGISRRAVDLLDRKDWAWILGAGVFLPFVYVMVVIFATPLGGHHSGLKGTGLLSPFGQFLGLWLLWITVPGRIAAWRLRSWAAVLGFPKSGWLGWMVAGAAVVFVPMAGYAAISHSFPGFWRDWLAEHYLEIVEPCVFPVSFWIASGLAGAVLLAILGRMSFAVFTRPDRMIPRAAVSRVLTSVFASALLLTALAIPVFQACGQYWFVRDTLVKCDPALPRWTGYEAKIANQARKELREALGL
;
A
#
# COMPACT_ATOMS: atom_id res chain seq x y z
N MET A 1 5.04 14.29 -14.08
CA MET A 1 5.46 12.94 -13.63
C MET A 1 6.12 12.97 -12.25
N VAL A 2 6.83 14.06 -11.95
CA VAL A 2 7.49 14.35 -10.65
C VAL A 2 6.62 14.08 -9.42
N ASP A 3 5.36 14.48 -9.44
CA ASP A 3 4.50 14.39 -8.25
C ASP A 3 4.15 12.95 -7.87
N HIS A 4 4.08 12.04 -8.85
CA HIS A 4 3.85 10.63 -8.58
C HIS A 4 5.02 10.02 -7.81
N PHE A 5 6.25 10.45 -8.11
CA PHE A 5 7.44 10.05 -7.36
C PHE A 5 7.53 10.73 -6.00
N PHE A 6 7.07 11.96 -5.87
CA PHE A 6 6.93 12.62 -4.58
C PHE A 6 5.91 11.88 -3.69
N ALA A 7 4.76 11.51 -4.24
CA ALA A 7 3.75 10.68 -3.58
C ALA A 7 4.33 9.32 -3.18
N ALA A 8 5.02 8.62 -4.10
CA ALA A 8 5.68 7.36 -3.81
C ALA A 8 6.75 7.48 -2.69
N ARG A 9 7.46 8.62 -2.62
CA ARG A 9 8.39 8.91 -1.52
C ARG A 9 7.66 9.07 -0.19
N ILE A 10 6.57 9.86 -0.15
CA ILE A 10 5.72 9.99 1.05
C ILE A 10 5.16 8.62 1.45
N SER A 11 4.63 7.85 0.50
CA SER A 11 4.13 6.49 0.74
C SER A 11 5.24 5.55 1.21
N GLY A 12 6.48 5.72 0.76
CA GLY A 12 7.65 4.99 1.25
C GLY A 12 7.93 5.25 2.72
N TYR A 13 7.94 6.53 3.13
CA TYR A 13 8.07 6.90 4.55
C TYR A 13 6.87 6.44 5.39
N ALA A 14 5.65 6.55 4.86
CA ALA A 14 4.45 6.08 5.53
C ALA A 14 4.48 4.54 5.71
N THR A 15 4.97 3.81 4.70
CA THR A 15 5.17 2.35 4.77
C THR A 15 6.20 1.99 5.82
N TRP A 16 7.31 2.72 5.89
CA TRP A 16 8.33 2.52 6.91
C TRP A 16 7.75 2.73 8.32
N LEU A 17 7.05 3.86 8.56
CA LEU A 17 6.40 4.14 9.84
C LEU A 17 5.37 3.07 10.20
N PHE A 18 4.56 2.64 9.23
CA PHE A 18 3.57 1.58 9.41
C PHE A 18 4.23 0.25 9.81
N MET A 19 5.36 -0.11 9.21
CA MET A 19 6.14 -1.29 9.61
C MET A 19 6.72 -1.16 11.02
N VAL A 20 7.18 0.03 11.43
CA VAL A 20 7.59 0.30 12.82
C VAL A 20 6.42 0.06 13.79
N LEU A 21 5.22 0.53 13.46
CA LEU A 21 4.03 0.32 14.29
C LEU A 21 3.65 -1.16 14.38
N CYS A 22 3.69 -1.89 13.27
CA CYS A 22 3.43 -3.33 13.24
C CYS A 22 4.48 -4.12 14.04
N LEU A 23 5.76 -3.75 13.92
CA LEU A 23 6.85 -4.32 14.70
C LEU A 23 6.66 -4.07 16.20
N GLY A 24 6.37 -2.83 16.56
CA GLY A 24 6.09 -2.41 17.94
C GLY A 24 4.88 -3.14 18.52
N GLY A 25 3.77 -3.21 17.79
CA GLY A 25 2.58 -3.95 18.20
C GLY A 25 2.85 -5.45 18.40
N ALA A 26 3.59 -6.08 17.47
CA ALA A 26 3.98 -7.47 17.60
C ALA A 26 4.92 -7.70 18.79
N ALA A 27 5.84 -6.78 19.07
CA ALA A 27 6.75 -6.84 20.21
C ALA A 27 6.02 -6.64 21.55
N LEU A 28 5.14 -5.64 21.64
CA LEU A 28 4.32 -5.35 22.82
C LEU A 28 3.37 -6.50 23.16
N TYR A 29 2.80 -7.15 22.14
CA TYR A 29 1.94 -8.33 22.37
C TYR A 29 2.68 -9.43 23.16
N ARG A 30 3.99 -9.58 22.99
CA ARG A 30 4.80 -10.57 23.73
C ARG A 30 4.89 -10.28 25.23
N LEU A 31 4.73 -9.02 25.64
CA LEU A 31 4.75 -8.62 27.05
C LEU A 31 3.47 -9.03 27.77
N ARG A 32 2.37 -9.20 27.04
CA ARG A 32 1.08 -9.63 27.59
C ARG A 32 1.06 -11.13 27.95
N VAL A 33 1.97 -11.91 27.39
CA VAL A 33 1.98 -13.37 27.54
C VAL A 33 2.77 -13.77 28.79
N GLY A 34 2.16 -14.57 29.66
CA GLY A 34 2.79 -15.07 30.89
C GLY A 34 4.05 -15.91 30.64
N GLY A 35 4.86 -16.12 31.68
CA GLY A 35 6.19 -16.75 31.58
C GLY A 35 6.20 -18.13 30.92
N VAL A 36 5.27 -19.02 31.30
CA VAL A 36 5.21 -20.39 30.78
C VAL A 36 4.84 -20.43 29.29
N PRO A 37 3.71 -19.84 28.81
CA PRO A 37 3.42 -19.75 27.38
C PRO A 37 4.50 -19.01 26.58
N ARG A 38 5.18 -18.04 27.20
CA ARG A 38 6.30 -17.32 26.59
C ARG A 38 7.51 -18.23 26.36
N GLY A 39 7.81 -19.15 27.27
CA GLY A 39 8.85 -20.16 27.10
C GLY A 39 8.53 -21.17 26.00
N ILE A 40 7.30 -21.72 26.02
CA ILE A 40 6.83 -22.68 25.00
C ILE A 40 6.83 -22.05 23.60
N SER A 41 6.31 -20.83 23.47
CA SER A 41 6.31 -20.11 22.19
C SER A 41 7.70 -19.80 21.65
N ARG A 42 8.72 -19.65 22.53
CA ARG A 42 10.12 -19.51 22.08
C ARG A 42 10.60 -20.80 21.44
N ARG A 43 10.45 -21.92 22.15
CA ARG A 43 10.85 -23.24 21.65
C ARG A 43 10.11 -23.61 20.36
N ALA A 44 8.84 -23.24 20.23
CA ALA A 44 8.07 -23.45 19.01
C ALA A 44 8.67 -22.71 17.80
N VAL A 45 9.27 -21.53 18.00
CA VAL A 45 9.96 -20.80 16.93
C VAL A 45 11.31 -21.44 16.61
N ASP A 46 12.00 -21.99 17.62
CA ASP A 46 13.27 -22.70 17.43
C ASP A 46 13.11 -23.99 16.60
N LEU A 47 11.88 -24.52 16.46
CA LEU A 47 11.55 -25.63 15.56
C LEU A 47 11.46 -25.22 14.08
N LEU A 48 11.46 -23.93 13.75
CA LEU A 48 11.42 -23.49 12.35
C LEU A 48 12.82 -23.60 11.73
N ASP A 49 12.93 -24.46 10.73
CA ASP A 49 14.16 -24.63 9.97
C ASP A 49 14.48 -23.39 9.11
N ARG A 50 15.72 -23.31 8.64
CA ARG A 50 16.15 -22.28 7.67
C ARG A 50 15.25 -22.24 6.42
N LYS A 51 14.77 -23.41 5.97
CA LYS A 51 13.84 -23.53 4.84
C LYS A 51 12.50 -22.89 5.14
N ASP A 52 11.98 -23.04 6.35
CA ASP A 52 10.72 -22.41 6.75
C ASP A 52 10.86 -20.89 6.85
N TRP A 53 11.98 -20.40 7.38
CA TRP A 53 12.31 -18.97 7.35
C TRP A 53 12.42 -18.41 5.94
N ALA A 54 13.04 -19.14 5.02
CA ALA A 54 13.10 -18.75 3.61
C ALA A 54 11.69 -18.64 2.99
N TRP A 55 10.77 -19.55 3.34
CA TRP A 55 9.36 -19.45 2.91
C TRP A 55 8.64 -18.26 3.54
N ILE A 56 8.81 -18.04 4.85
CA ILE A 56 8.14 -16.96 5.58
C ILE A 56 8.60 -15.59 5.08
N LEU A 57 9.91 -15.40 4.91
CA LEU A 57 10.47 -14.15 4.41
C LEU A 57 10.26 -14.00 2.89
N GLY A 58 10.57 -15.04 2.12
CA GLY A 58 10.45 -15.05 0.67
C GLY A 58 9.02 -14.82 0.22
N ALA A 59 8.09 -15.72 0.58
CA ALA A 59 6.71 -15.61 0.15
C ALA A 59 5.88 -14.63 1.00
N GLY A 60 6.27 -14.34 2.24
CA GLY A 60 5.55 -13.40 3.10
C GLY A 60 5.95 -11.93 2.92
N VAL A 61 7.23 -11.65 2.65
CA VAL A 61 7.74 -10.26 2.60
C VAL A 61 8.20 -9.88 1.20
N PHE A 62 9.17 -10.63 0.66
CA PHE A 62 9.81 -10.28 -0.61
C PHE A 62 8.85 -10.41 -1.80
N LEU A 63 8.07 -11.50 -1.87
CA LEU A 63 7.15 -11.74 -2.97
C LEU A 63 6.05 -10.67 -3.06
N PRO A 64 5.33 -10.29 -1.99
CA PRO A 64 4.39 -9.16 -2.03
C PRO A 64 5.04 -7.84 -2.42
N PHE A 65 6.26 -7.58 -1.94
CA PHE A 65 7.00 -6.37 -2.30
C PHE A 65 7.30 -6.33 -3.79
N VAL A 66 7.94 -7.37 -4.32
CA VAL A 66 8.28 -7.49 -5.74
C VAL A 66 7.02 -7.42 -6.60
N TYR A 67 5.94 -8.10 -6.20
CA TYR A 67 4.66 -8.03 -6.89
C TYR A 67 4.14 -6.59 -7.02
N VAL A 68 4.08 -5.85 -5.91
CA VAL A 68 3.61 -4.45 -5.93
C VAL A 68 4.57 -3.56 -6.73
N MET A 69 5.88 -3.78 -6.64
CA MET A 69 6.86 -3.05 -7.46
C MET A 69 6.68 -3.33 -8.96
N VAL A 70 6.43 -4.57 -9.34
CA VAL A 70 6.12 -4.94 -10.74
C VAL A 70 4.85 -4.24 -11.21
N VAL A 71 3.79 -4.20 -10.39
CA VAL A 71 2.57 -3.46 -10.74
C VAL A 71 2.86 -1.97 -10.91
N ILE A 72 3.61 -1.35 -9.99
CA ILE A 72 3.94 0.08 -10.04
C ILE A 72 4.80 0.42 -11.28
N PHE A 73 5.86 -0.35 -11.52
CA PHE A 73 6.91 0.03 -12.48
C PHE A 73 6.80 -0.65 -13.84
N ALA A 74 6.29 -1.88 -13.91
CA ALA A 74 6.28 -2.66 -15.14
C ALA A 74 4.90 -2.67 -15.84
N THR A 75 3.86 -2.14 -15.20
CA THR A 75 2.51 -2.12 -15.77
C THR A 75 1.96 -0.69 -15.84
N PRO A 76 1.07 -0.40 -16.81
CA PRO A 76 0.43 0.91 -16.87
C PRO A 76 -0.34 1.23 -15.59
N LEU A 77 -0.77 0.20 -14.83
CA LEU A 77 -1.51 0.31 -13.56
C LEU A 77 -0.81 1.16 -12.49
N GLY A 78 0.52 1.32 -12.58
CA GLY A 78 1.26 2.26 -11.74
C GLY A 78 0.90 3.73 -11.97
N GLY A 79 0.17 4.08 -13.03
CA GLY A 79 -0.24 5.44 -13.30
C GLY A 79 0.91 6.39 -13.66
N HIS A 80 2.12 5.88 -13.90
CA HIS A 80 3.30 6.68 -14.21
C HIS A 80 3.22 7.41 -15.56
N HIS A 81 2.33 6.96 -16.46
CA HIS A 81 2.03 7.64 -17.73
C HIS A 81 0.93 8.71 -17.61
N SER A 82 0.19 8.74 -16.50
CA SER A 82 -0.90 9.68 -16.26
C SER A 82 -0.41 10.86 -15.43
N GLY A 83 -0.74 12.08 -15.84
CA GLY A 83 -0.49 13.27 -15.01
C GLY A 83 -1.29 13.23 -13.70
N LEU A 84 -0.88 14.00 -12.68
CA LEU A 84 -1.61 14.14 -11.40
C LEU A 84 -3.11 14.40 -11.58
N LYS A 85 -3.47 15.13 -12.65
CA LYS A 85 -4.85 15.45 -13.00
C LYS A 85 -5.71 14.23 -13.33
N GLY A 86 -5.12 13.10 -13.73
CA GLY A 86 -5.87 11.91 -14.12
C GLY A 86 -5.99 10.86 -13.01
N THR A 87 -4.91 10.59 -12.26
CA THR A 87 -4.84 9.43 -11.36
C THR A 87 -4.82 9.78 -9.87
N GLY A 88 -4.61 11.06 -9.53
CA GLY A 88 -4.52 11.55 -8.15
C GLY A 88 -3.42 10.86 -7.31
N LEU A 89 -3.33 11.26 -6.04
CA LEU A 89 -2.53 10.56 -5.03
C LEU A 89 -3.02 9.11 -4.79
N LEU A 90 -4.24 8.79 -5.23
CA LEU A 90 -4.91 7.51 -4.99
C LEU A 90 -4.19 6.28 -5.56
N SER A 91 -3.58 6.36 -6.74
CA SER A 91 -2.89 5.20 -7.35
C SER A 91 -1.71 4.69 -6.50
N PRO A 92 -0.69 5.51 -6.19
CA PRO A 92 0.43 5.02 -5.38
C PRO A 92 -0.03 4.66 -3.97
N PHE A 93 -0.86 5.49 -3.31
CA PHE A 93 -1.35 5.17 -1.97
C PHE A 93 -2.17 3.88 -1.92
N GLY A 94 -3.04 3.63 -2.90
CA GLY A 94 -3.82 2.39 -2.98
C GLY A 94 -2.94 1.16 -3.14
N GLN A 95 -1.90 1.23 -3.97
CA GLN A 95 -0.96 0.12 -4.17
C GLN A 95 -0.12 -0.15 -2.93
N PHE A 96 0.36 0.90 -2.24
CA PHE A 96 1.06 0.75 -0.96
C PHE A 96 0.14 0.23 0.16
N LEU A 97 -1.12 0.67 0.20
CA LEU A 97 -2.11 0.11 1.12
C LEU A 97 -2.30 -1.39 0.85
N GLY A 98 -2.38 -1.80 -0.41
CA GLY A 98 -2.43 -3.21 -0.78
C GLY A 98 -1.20 -4.00 -0.31
N LEU A 99 0.00 -3.42 -0.42
CA LEU A 99 1.22 -3.99 0.15
C LEU A 99 1.12 -4.16 1.66
N TRP A 100 0.60 -3.16 2.38
CA TRP A 100 0.41 -3.21 3.84
C TRP A 100 -0.53 -4.36 4.23
N LEU A 101 -1.65 -4.49 3.51
CA LEU A 101 -2.60 -5.57 3.71
C LEU A 101 -1.96 -6.94 3.47
N LEU A 102 -1.14 -7.08 2.42
CA LEU A 102 -0.41 -8.32 2.14
C LEU A 102 0.62 -8.64 3.23
N TRP A 103 1.40 -7.67 3.69
CA TRP A 103 2.39 -7.89 4.75
C TRP A 103 1.78 -8.18 6.13
N ILE A 104 0.58 -7.71 6.42
CA ILE A 104 -0.13 -8.14 7.64
C ILE A 104 -0.67 -9.56 7.48
N THR A 105 -1.27 -9.88 6.33
CA THR A 105 -2.07 -11.10 6.17
C THR A 105 -1.24 -12.32 5.80
N VAL A 106 -0.31 -12.19 4.85
CA VAL A 106 0.41 -13.31 4.24
C VAL A 106 1.47 -13.91 5.20
N PRO A 107 2.41 -13.15 5.78
CA PRO A 107 3.41 -13.73 6.67
C PRO A 107 2.81 -14.44 7.87
N GLY A 108 1.77 -13.87 8.48
CA GLY A 108 1.10 -14.49 9.63
C GLY A 108 0.47 -15.83 9.27
N ARG A 109 -0.04 -15.96 8.03
CA ARG A 109 -0.61 -17.21 7.52
C ARG A 109 0.43 -18.25 7.20
N ILE A 110 1.51 -17.86 6.52
CA ILE A 110 2.62 -18.75 6.22
C ILE A 110 3.29 -19.22 7.52
N ALA A 111 3.56 -18.31 8.45
CA ALA A 111 4.12 -18.64 9.77
C ALA A 111 3.23 -19.61 10.55
N ALA A 112 1.92 -19.35 10.62
CA ALA A 112 0.98 -20.25 11.30
C ALA A 112 0.89 -21.62 10.63
N TRP A 113 0.94 -21.68 9.30
CA TRP A 113 0.94 -22.93 8.55
C TRP A 113 2.21 -23.75 8.80
N ARG A 114 3.39 -23.12 8.77
CA ARG A 114 4.69 -23.76 9.06
C ARG A 114 4.83 -24.18 10.51
N LEU A 115 4.44 -23.33 11.46
CA LEU A 115 4.45 -23.71 12.88
C LEU A 115 3.51 -24.88 13.15
N ARG A 116 2.37 -24.95 12.45
CA ARG A 116 1.43 -26.06 12.60
C ARG A 116 1.99 -27.39 12.10
N SER A 117 2.74 -27.42 11.00
CA SER A 117 3.30 -28.68 10.50
C SER A 117 4.27 -29.33 11.49
N TRP A 118 4.96 -28.52 12.29
CA TRP A 118 5.95 -29.00 13.27
C TRP A 118 5.42 -29.11 14.70
N ALA A 119 4.48 -28.25 15.09
CA ALA A 119 4.01 -28.13 16.46
C ALA A 119 2.49 -28.35 16.58
N ALA A 120 1.90 -29.23 15.77
CA ALA A 120 0.46 -29.52 15.78
C ALA A 120 -0.07 -29.84 17.19
N VAL A 121 0.74 -30.51 18.03
CA VAL A 121 0.43 -30.87 19.42
C VAL A 121 0.17 -29.64 20.31
N LEU A 122 0.72 -28.47 19.99
CA LEU A 122 0.53 -27.22 20.74
C LEU A 122 -0.83 -26.52 20.44
N GLY A 123 -1.75 -27.19 19.74
CA GLY A 123 -3.10 -26.69 19.51
C GLY A 123 -3.18 -25.56 18.48
N PHE A 124 -2.26 -25.51 17.51
CA PHE A 124 -2.33 -24.53 16.42
C PHE A 124 -3.61 -24.75 15.59
N PRO A 125 -4.47 -23.72 15.45
CA PRO A 125 -5.71 -23.85 14.68
C PRO A 125 -5.40 -24.16 13.21
N LYS A 126 -6.28 -24.91 12.55
CA LYS A 126 -6.15 -25.13 11.10
C LYS A 126 -6.21 -23.77 10.39
N SER A 127 -5.33 -23.56 9.41
CA SER A 127 -5.43 -22.35 8.58
C SER A 127 -6.74 -22.44 7.79
N GLY A 128 -7.76 -21.72 8.24
CA GLY A 128 -9.05 -21.68 7.56
C GLY A 128 -8.91 -21.00 6.20
N TRP A 129 -9.65 -21.52 5.22
CA TRP A 129 -9.74 -21.02 3.85
C TRP A 129 -10.02 -19.50 3.78
N LEU A 130 -10.87 -18.98 4.68
CA LEU A 130 -11.19 -17.55 4.82
C LEU A 130 -9.92 -16.67 4.99
N GLY A 131 -8.88 -17.20 5.64
CA GLY A 131 -7.60 -16.52 5.77
C GLY A 131 -6.89 -16.26 4.45
N TRP A 132 -6.94 -17.25 3.57
CA TRP A 132 -6.34 -17.18 2.24
C TRP A 132 -7.20 -16.37 1.28
N MET A 133 -8.53 -16.39 1.43
CA MET A 133 -9.39 -15.46 0.69
C MET A 133 -9.06 -14.00 1.00
N VAL A 134 -8.83 -13.67 2.27
CA VAL A 134 -8.44 -12.31 2.69
C VAL A 134 -7.09 -11.92 2.05
N ALA A 135 -6.13 -12.84 2.00
CA ALA A 135 -4.88 -12.60 1.29
C ALA A 135 -5.10 -12.42 -0.22
N GLY A 136 -5.92 -13.28 -0.85
CA GLY A 136 -6.29 -13.18 -2.26
C GLY A 136 -7.00 -11.87 -2.60
N ALA A 137 -7.90 -11.41 -1.74
CA ALA A 137 -8.54 -10.10 -1.85
C ALA A 137 -7.53 -8.95 -1.83
N ALA A 138 -6.52 -9.02 -0.95
CA ALA A 138 -5.43 -8.04 -0.93
C ALA A 138 -4.55 -8.11 -2.20
N VAL A 139 -4.31 -9.31 -2.76
CA VAL A 139 -3.58 -9.48 -4.03
C VAL A 139 -4.34 -8.80 -5.18
N VAL A 140 -5.65 -9.04 -5.28
CA VAL A 140 -6.53 -8.47 -6.34
C VAL A 140 -6.73 -6.97 -6.16
N PHE A 141 -6.74 -6.48 -4.92
CA PHE A 141 -6.90 -5.06 -4.61
C PHE A 141 -5.81 -4.19 -5.25
N VAL A 142 -4.55 -4.63 -5.26
CA VAL A 142 -3.41 -3.86 -5.80
C VAL A 142 -3.62 -3.45 -7.28
N PRO A 143 -3.84 -4.38 -8.23
CA PRO A 143 -4.08 -4.02 -9.62
C PRO A 143 -5.42 -3.33 -9.81
N MET A 144 -6.45 -3.65 -9.01
CA MET A 144 -7.74 -2.97 -9.06
C MET A 144 -7.65 -1.50 -8.64
N ALA A 145 -6.82 -1.17 -7.66
CA ALA A 145 -6.56 0.21 -7.27
C ALA A 145 -5.88 1.00 -8.40
N GLY A 146 -4.92 0.38 -9.08
CA GLY A 146 -4.28 0.95 -10.27
C GLY A 146 -5.26 1.11 -11.45
N TYR A 147 -6.09 0.10 -11.70
CA TYR A 147 -7.11 0.13 -12.75
C TYR A 147 -8.17 1.20 -12.49
N ALA A 148 -8.66 1.30 -11.25
CA ALA A 148 -9.60 2.34 -10.83
C ALA A 148 -9.02 3.75 -11.04
N ALA A 149 -7.72 3.93 -10.84
CA ALA A 149 -7.07 5.21 -11.08
C ALA A 149 -6.96 5.55 -12.58
N ILE A 150 -6.73 4.58 -13.46
CA ILE A 150 -6.47 4.82 -14.90
C ILE A 150 -7.73 4.86 -15.74
N SER A 151 -8.78 4.15 -15.33
CA SER A 151 -10.06 4.03 -16.06
C SER A 151 -10.84 5.36 -16.17
N HIS A 152 -10.19 6.51 -15.98
CA HIS A 152 -10.78 7.86 -15.97
C HIS A 152 -11.93 7.99 -14.97
N SER A 153 -11.91 7.14 -13.96
CA SER A 153 -13.07 6.92 -13.11
C SER A 153 -13.19 7.89 -11.93
N PHE A 154 -12.52 9.03 -12.02
CA PHE A 154 -12.74 10.16 -11.14
C PHE A 154 -13.32 11.34 -11.93
N PRO A 155 -14.59 11.29 -12.37
CA PRO A 155 -15.29 12.51 -12.75
C PRO A 155 -15.47 13.43 -11.51
N GLY A 156 -15.69 12.86 -10.31
CA GLY A 156 -16.20 13.59 -9.14
C GLY A 156 -15.19 14.36 -8.28
N PHE A 157 -13.97 13.85 -8.02
CA PHE A 157 -13.02 14.56 -7.14
C PHE A 157 -12.49 15.86 -7.76
N TRP A 158 -12.23 15.87 -9.07
CA TRP A 158 -11.96 17.12 -9.79
C TRP A 158 -13.21 17.99 -9.87
N ARG A 159 -14.41 17.41 -9.96
CA ARG A 159 -15.67 18.17 -9.97
C ARG A 159 -15.90 18.93 -8.67
N ASP A 160 -15.66 18.34 -7.50
CA ASP A 160 -15.92 19.02 -6.22
C ASP A 160 -14.81 20.02 -5.85
N TRP A 161 -13.56 19.75 -6.24
CA TRP A 161 -12.47 20.74 -6.16
C TRP A 161 -12.66 21.89 -7.17
N LEU A 162 -13.21 21.61 -8.37
CA LEU A 162 -13.69 22.62 -9.33
C LEU A 162 -14.94 23.35 -8.81
N ALA A 163 -15.87 22.69 -8.13
CA ALA A 163 -17.10 23.30 -7.60
C ALA A 163 -16.83 24.20 -6.39
N GLU A 164 -15.85 23.86 -5.54
CA GLU A 164 -15.41 24.68 -4.42
C GLU A 164 -14.62 25.92 -4.89
N HIS A 165 -14.06 25.90 -6.11
CA HIS A 165 -13.31 27.04 -6.66
C HIS A 165 -14.01 27.79 -7.80
N TYR A 166 -14.92 27.18 -8.59
CA TYR A 166 -15.74 27.83 -9.62
C TYR A 166 -16.95 26.94 -10.05
N LEU A 167 -18.16 27.38 -9.67
CA LEU A 167 -19.49 27.06 -10.23
C LEU A 167 -20.17 25.71 -9.88
N GLU A 168 -21.38 25.84 -9.34
CA GLU A 168 -22.36 24.80 -9.04
C GLU A 168 -22.81 24.04 -10.29
N ILE A 169 -22.61 22.71 -10.34
CA ILE A 169 -23.53 21.77 -11.01
C ILE A 169 -23.58 20.46 -10.20
N VAL A 170 -24.78 20.12 -9.73
CA VAL A 170 -25.12 18.87 -9.03
C VAL A 170 -25.61 17.83 -10.03
N GLU A 171 -24.82 16.78 -10.24
CA GLU A 171 -25.28 15.48 -10.76
C GLU A 171 -24.73 14.34 -9.88
N PRO A 172 -25.39 13.18 -9.76
CA PRO A 172 -24.91 12.09 -8.91
C PRO A 172 -23.57 11.52 -9.40
N CYS A 173 -22.54 11.58 -8.55
CA CYS A 173 -21.23 10.96 -8.78
C CYS A 173 -21.38 9.43 -8.86
N VAL A 174 -21.48 8.89 -10.07
CA VAL A 174 -21.38 7.44 -10.28
C VAL A 174 -19.90 7.07 -10.26
N PHE A 175 -19.38 6.73 -9.10
CA PHE A 175 -18.06 6.07 -9.00
C PHE A 175 -18.11 4.77 -9.82
N PRO A 176 -17.01 4.41 -10.50
CA PRO A 176 -16.95 3.20 -11.29
C PRO A 176 -17.16 1.98 -10.38
N VAL A 177 -17.71 0.92 -10.95
CA VAL A 177 -17.87 -0.35 -10.23
C VAL A 177 -16.51 -0.86 -9.72
N SER A 178 -15.42 -0.61 -10.43
CA SER A 178 -14.06 -1.01 -10.03
C SER A 178 -13.57 -0.38 -8.73
N PHE A 179 -13.88 0.90 -8.47
CA PHE A 179 -13.52 1.59 -7.23
C PHE A 179 -14.28 1.01 -6.04
N TRP A 180 -15.58 0.75 -6.21
CA TRP A 180 -16.40 0.12 -5.17
C TRP A 180 -15.92 -1.30 -4.88
N ILE A 181 -15.58 -2.08 -5.91
CA ILE A 181 -14.99 -3.41 -5.73
C ILE A 181 -13.67 -3.30 -4.96
N ALA A 182 -12.76 -2.43 -5.36
CA ALA A 182 -11.49 -2.25 -4.67
C ALA A 182 -11.68 -1.83 -3.20
N SER A 183 -12.55 -0.86 -2.94
CA SER A 183 -12.86 -0.38 -1.59
C SER A 183 -13.53 -1.46 -0.75
N GLY A 184 -14.45 -2.23 -1.33
CA GLY A 184 -15.08 -3.38 -0.69
C GLY A 184 -14.07 -4.48 -0.34
N LEU A 185 -13.12 -4.78 -1.23
CA LEU A 185 -12.04 -5.73 -0.95
C LEU A 185 -11.14 -5.25 0.19
N ALA A 186 -10.67 -4.00 0.14
CA ALA A 186 -9.85 -3.42 1.21
C ALA A 186 -10.61 -3.39 2.55
N GLY A 187 -11.87 -2.95 2.53
CA GLY A 187 -12.75 -2.92 3.70
C GLY A 187 -12.95 -4.31 4.31
N ALA A 188 -13.22 -5.33 3.49
CA ALA A 188 -13.36 -6.71 3.96
C ALA A 188 -12.08 -7.24 4.62
N VAL A 189 -10.90 -6.93 4.05
CA VAL A 189 -9.61 -7.31 4.63
C VAL A 189 -9.39 -6.60 5.97
N LEU A 190 -9.64 -5.29 6.04
CA LEU A 190 -9.49 -4.49 7.25
C LEU A 190 -10.43 -4.97 8.36
N LEU A 191 -11.71 -5.20 8.06
CA LEU A 191 -12.67 -5.76 9.03
C LEU A 191 -12.22 -7.14 9.51
N ALA A 192 -11.69 -7.99 8.64
CA ALA A 192 -11.16 -9.29 9.03
C ALA A 192 -9.91 -9.18 9.94
N ILE A 193 -9.04 -8.20 9.70
CA ILE A 193 -7.87 -7.92 10.56
C ILE A 193 -8.34 -7.39 11.92
N LEU A 194 -9.20 -6.38 11.93
CA LEU A 194 -9.74 -5.77 13.15
C LEU A 194 -10.49 -6.79 13.99
N GLY A 195 -11.38 -7.58 13.39
CA GLY A 195 -12.06 -8.67 14.08
C GLY A 195 -11.08 -9.63 14.74
N ARG A 196 -10.01 -10.04 14.03
CA ARG A 196 -8.98 -10.91 14.61
C ARG A 196 -8.17 -10.25 15.71
N MET A 197 -7.86 -8.96 15.61
CA MET A 197 -7.17 -8.22 16.66
C MET A 197 -8.05 -8.12 17.90
N SER A 198 -9.34 -7.79 17.75
CA SER A 198 -10.32 -7.76 18.83
C SER A 198 -10.45 -9.13 19.50
N PHE A 199 -10.65 -10.20 18.71
CA PHE A 199 -10.63 -11.55 19.25
C PHE A 199 -9.31 -11.86 19.95
N ALA A 200 -8.17 -11.41 19.40
CA ALA A 200 -6.87 -11.62 20.02
C ALA A 200 -6.76 -11.00 21.41
N VAL A 201 -7.40 -9.85 21.61
CA VAL A 201 -7.45 -9.15 22.90
C VAL A 201 -8.34 -9.87 23.91
N PHE A 202 -9.45 -10.48 23.49
CA PHE A 202 -10.42 -11.11 24.41
C PHE A 202 -10.24 -12.62 24.60
N THR A 203 -9.20 -13.23 24.02
CA THR A 203 -9.08 -14.70 24.07
C THR A 203 -8.49 -15.18 25.39
N ARG A 204 -9.00 -16.34 25.84
CA ARG A 204 -8.56 -17.07 27.03
C ARG A 204 -7.06 -17.43 27.01
N PRO A 205 -6.42 -17.54 28.19
CA PRO A 205 -4.99 -17.86 28.33
C PRO A 205 -4.54 -19.10 27.57
N ASP A 206 -5.38 -20.13 27.49
CA ASP A 206 -5.03 -21.43 26.91
C ASP A 206 -4.75 -21.38 25.40
N ARG A 207 -5.29 -20.37 24.71
CA ARG A 207 -5.06 -20.16 23.26
C ARG A 207 -3.99 -19.09 22.98
N MET A 208 -3.24 -18.67 24.01
CA MET A 208 -2.18 -17.67 23.84
C MET A 208 -0.91 -18.26 23.22
N ILE A 209 -0.62 -19.56 23.39
CA ILE A 209 0.63 -20.18 22.91
C ILE A 209 0.79 -20.03 21.38
N PRO A 210 -0.18 -20.43 20.53
CA PRO A 210 -0.03 -20.30 19.08
C PRO A 210 0.17 -18.86 18.62
N ARG A 211 -0.53 -17.91 19.26
CA ARG A 211 -0.46 -16.49 18.89
C ARG A 211 0.83 -15.84 19.36
N ALA A 212 1.32 -16.21 20.54
CA ALA A 212 2.63 -15.79 21.02
C ALA A 212 3.75 -16.28 20.10
N ALA A 213 3.66 -17.52 19.62
CA ALA A 213 4.63 -18.08 18.66
C ALA A 213 4.59 -17.34 17.32
N VAL A 214 3.39 -17.13 16.75
CA VAL A 214 3.23 -16.37 15.50
C VAL A 214 3.69 -14.91 15.66
N SER A 215 3.32 -14.24 16.77
CA SER A 215 3.81 -12.89 17.10
C SER A 215 5.33 -12.83 17.16
N ARG A 216 5.99 -13.89 17.68
CA ARG A 216 7.44 -13.96 17.70
C ARG A 216 8.04 -13.97 16.30
N VAL A 217 7.53 -14.83 15.43
CA VAL A 217 7.94 -14.89 14.01
C VAL A 217 7.68 -13.55 13.33
N LEU A 218 6.49 -12.97 13.52
CA LEU A 218 6.09 -11.72 12.89
C LEU A 218 6.97 -10.54 13.24
N THR A 219 7.56 -10.47 14.44
CA THR A 219 8.53 -9.41 14.76
C THR A 219 9.75 -9.48 13.84
N SER A 220 10.32 -10.66 13.58
CA SER A 220 11.45 -10.81 12.67
C SER A 220 11.06 -10.51 11.22
N VAL A 221 9.85 -10.90 10.84
CA VAL A 221 9.26 -10.58 9.52
C VAL A 221 9.11 -9.08 9.34
N PHE A 222 8.48 -8.38 10.29
CA PHE A 222 8.27 -6.93 10.21
C PHE A 222 9.59 -6.16 10.30
N ALA A 223 10.57 -6.64 11.07
CA ALA A 223 11.92 -6.08 11.04
C ALA A 223 12.57 -6.24 9.65
N SER A 224 12.38 -7.38 8.99
CA SER A 224 12.88 -7.62 7.63
C SER A 224 12.17 -6.75 6.59
N ALA A 225 10.85 -6.58 6.72
CA ALA A 225 10.07 -5.66 5.88
C ALA A 225 10.47 -4.20 6.10
N LEU A 226 10.76 -3.82 7.35
CA LEU A 226 11.29 -2.50 7.70
C LEU A 226 12.66 -2.24 7.06
N LEU A 227 13.56 -3.23 7.11
CA LEU A 227 14.86 -3.13 6.42
C LEU A 227 14.68 -3.04 4.89
N LEU A 228 13.80 -3.87 4.33
CA LEU A 228 13.51 -3.86 2.90
C LEU A 228 12.95 -2.50 2.44
N THR A 229 12.04 -1.91 3.22
CA THR A 229 11.50 -0.57 2.94
C THR A 229 12.56 0.51 3.06
N ALA A 230 13.42 0.45 4.08
CA ALA A 230 14.54 1.37 4.23
C ALA A 230 15.50 1.32 3.02
N LEU A 231 15.79 0.12 2.51
CA LEU A 231 16.61 -0.07 1.31
C LEU A 231 15.90 0.37 0.02
N ALA A 232 14.57 0.30 -0.03
CA ALA A 232 13.78 0.75 -1.18
C ALA A 232 13.69 2.28 -1.29
N ILE A 233 13.77 3.03 -0.17
CA ILE A 233 13.72 4.50 -0.17
C ILE A 233 14.74 5.13 -1.12
N PRO A 234 16.06 4.84 -1.06
CA PRO A 234 17.02 5.43 -1.99
C PRO A 234 16.74 5.04 -3.45
N VAL A 235 16.22 3.84 -3.70
CA VAL A 235 15.80 3.42 -5.05
C VAL A 235 14.65 4.28 -5.55
N PHE A 236 13.62 4.53 -4.73
CA PHE A 236 12.54 5.44 -5.08
C PHE A 236 13.04 6.87 -5.31
N GLN A 237 14.02 7.33 -4.53
CA GLN A 237 14.64 8.64 -4.71
C GLN A 237 15.39 8.73 -6.04
N ALA A 238 16.20 7.72 -6.38
CA ALA A 238 16.94 7.64 -7.63
C ALA A 238 15.99 7.56 -8.84
N CYS A 239 14.93 6.75 -8.76
CA CYS A 239 13.89 6.70 -9.78
C CYS A 239 13.24 8.08 -9.96
N GLY A 240 12.88 8.76 -8.86
CA GLY A 240 12.31 10.10 -8.92
C GLY A 240 13.22 11.11 -9.62
N GLN A 241 14.52 11.09 -9.31
CA GLN A 241 15.51 11.96 -9.96
C GLN A 241 15.67 11.62 -11.45
N TYR A 242 15.76 10.34 -11.80
CA TYR A 242 15.88 9.89 -13.19
C TYR A 242 14.71 10.40 -14.05
N TRP A 243 13.49 10.29 -13.54
CA TRP A 243 12.31 10.78 -14.26
C TRP A 243 12.19 12.30 -14.23
N PHE A 244 12.59 12.96 -13.13
CA PHE A 244 12.64 14.42 -13.05
C PHE A 244 13.55 15.03 -14.14
N VAL A 245 14.74 14.46 -14.35
CA VAL A 245 15.69 14.94 -15.38
C VAL A 245 15.13 14.77 -16.81
N ARG A 246 14.29 13.76 -17.02
CA ARG A 246 13.66 13.44 -18.31
C ARG A 246 12.34 14.18 -18.53
N ASP A 247 11.70 14.69 -17.49
CA ASP A 247 10.43 15.41 -17.59
C ASP A 247 10.65 16.77 -18.29
N THR A 248 10.37 16.83 -19.59
CA THR A 248 10.53 18.04 -20.39
C THR A 248 9.53 19.13 -20.00
N LEU A 249 8.43 18.76 -19.33
CA LEU A 249 7.42 19.72 -18.84
C LEU A 249 7.93 20.56 -17.66
N VAL A 250 8.97 20.09 -16.96
CA VAL A 250 9.57 20.77 -15.81
C VAL A 250 10.76 21.64 -16.23
N LYS A 251 11.30 21.43 -17.43
CA LYS A 251 12.39 22.26 -17.95
C LYS A 251 11.82 23.61 -18.36
N CYS A 252 12.19 24.65 -17.60
CA CYS A 252 11.92 26.03 -17.97
C CYS A 252 12.60 26.33 -19.30
N ASP A 253 11.83 26.37 -20.39
CA ASP A 253 12.28 26.92 -21.65
C ASP A 253 12.34 28.45 -21.52
N PRO A 254 13.52 29.08 -21.57
CA PRO A 254 13.64 30.53 -21.49
C PRO A 254 13.01 31.27 -22.69
N ALA A 255 12.70 30.57 -23.79
CA ALA A 255 12.01 31.14 -24.95
C ALA A 255 10.47 31.16 -24.79
N LEU A 256 9.92 30.45 -23.80
CA LEU A 256 8.49 30.45 -23.49
C LEU A 256 8.22 31.29 -22.23
N PRO A 257 7.17 32.14 -22.22
CA PRO A 257 6.87 32.97 -21.06
C PRO A 257 6.63 32.06 -19.84
N ARG A 258 7.50 32.27 -18.85
CA ARG A 258 7.56 31.52 -17.59
C ARG A 258 6.24 31.64 -16.88
N TRP A 259 5.42 30.61 -17.00
CA TRP A 259 4.76 29.86 -15.94
C TRP A 259 3.76 28.93 -16.64
N THR A 260 3.58 27.74 -16.06
CA THR A 260 2.87 26.53 -16.52
C THR A 260 2.24 26.53 -17.94
N GLY A 261 2.29 25.41 -18.69
CA GLY A 261 1.63 25.33 -20.01
C GLY A 261 0.13 25.72 -20.04
N TYR A 262 -0.52 25.80 -18.87
CA TYR A 262 -1.82 26.39 -18.66
C TYR A 262 -1.79 27.93 -18.67
N GLU A 263 -0.89 28.56 -17.93
CA GLU A 263 -0.69 30.02 -17.93
C GLU A 263 -0.18 30.53 -19.27
N ALA A 264 0.66 29.77 -19.99
CA ALA A 264 1.01 30.10 -21.37
C ALA A 264 -0.22 30.08 -22.31
N LYS A 265 -1.16 29.14 -22.10
CA LYS A 265 -2.43 29.11 -22.82
C LYS A 265 -3.33 30.28 -22.44
N ILE A 266 -3.45 30.63 -21.15
CA ILE A 266 -4.18 31.81 -20.68
C ILE A 266 -3.56 33.09 -21.23
N ALA A 267 -2.24 33.22 -21.18
CA ALA A 267 -1.54 34.39 -21.69
C ALA A 267 -1.71 34.54 -23.21
N ASN A 268 -1.66 33.43 -23.96
CA ASN A 268 -1.93 33.46 -25.40
C ASN A 268 -3.41 33.79 -25.71
N GLN A 269 -4.35 33.26 -24.92
CA GLN A 269 -5.77 33.55 -25.03
C GLN A 269 -6.06 35.02 -24.73
N ALA A 270 -5.57 35.54 -23.59
CA ALA A 270 -5.70 36.93 -23.19
C ALA A 270 -5.04 37.88 -24.22
N ARG A 271 -3.88 37.50 -24.78
CA ARG A 271 -3.22 38.28 -25.83
C ARG A 271 -4.03 38.32 -27.12
N LYS A 272 -4.74 37.25 -27.45
CA LYS A 272 -5.65 37.18 -28.61
C LYS A 272 -6.86 38.10 -28.40
N GLU A 273 -7.51 38.00 -27.25
CA GLU A 273 -8.66 38.85 -26.87
C GLU A 273 -8.30 40.34 -26.84
N LEU A 274 -7.09 40.67 -26.37
CA LEU A 274 -6.61 42.04 -26.33
C LEU A 274 -6.37 42.63 -27.74
N ARG A 275 -5.92 41.81 -28.70
CA ARG A 275 -5.77 42.24 -30.10
C ARG A 275 -7.12 42.49 -30.76
N GLU A 276 -8.07 41.57 -30.55
CA GLU A 276 -9.44 41.71 -31.06
C GLU A 276 -10.11 42.98 -30.50
N ALA A 277 -9.93 43.27 -29.20
CA ALA A 277 -10.46 44.48 -28.57
C ALA A 277 -9.81 45.79 -29.09
N LEU A 278 -8.56 45.74 -29.54
CA LEU A 278 -7.83 46.87 -30.10
C LEU A 278 -7.99 47.01 -31.62
N GLY A 279 -8.69 46.07 -32.28
CA GLY A 279 -8.88 46.06 -33.74
C GLY A 279 -7.60 45.74 -34.53
N LEU A 280 -6.66 44.97 -33.94
CA LEU A 280 -5.39 44.53 -34.53
C LEU A 280 -5.40 43.08 -35.00
#